data_AF-A0A1X0REN9-F1
#
_entry.id   AF-A0A1X0REN9-F1
#
_cell.length_a   1.000
_cell.length_b   1.000
_cell.length_c   1.000
_cell.angle_alpha   90.00
_cell.angle_beta   90.00
_cell.angle_gamma   90.00
#
_symmetry.space_group_name_H-M   'P 1'
#
loop_
_entity.id
_entity.type
_entity.pdbx_description
1 polymer ?
#
loop_
_entity_poly.entity_id
_entity_poly.type
_entity_poly.pdbx_seq_one_letter_code
_entity_poly.pdbx_strand_id
1 'polypeptide(L)'
;MHMNLILGLLFWATAILGAVWLLLVALNVYVRSTKDANRARLIRDLGEPTVRLEEPLFLGLFHPYCNAGGGGERVLWTCVRDIQKEFRNVICVVYTGDLDASKEQILAKVKNGFSIELDPSRLAFVYLRKRYLVEDDR
;
A
#
# COMPACT_ATOMS: atom_id res chain seq x y z
N MET A 1 38.04 -41.17 7.90
CA MET A 1 36.58 -41.19 7.62
C MET A 1 35.87 -39.91 8.07
N HIS A 2 36.12 -39.40 9.29
CA HIS A 2 35.45 -38.19 9.82
C HIS A 2 35.72 -36.88 9.05
N MET A 3 36.93 -36.67 8.52
CA MET A 3 37.29 -35.44 7.79
C MET A 3 36.44 -35.22 6.53
N ASN A 4 36.25 -36.26 5.71
CA ASN A 4 35.46 -36.16 4.46
C ASN A 4 33.99 -35.87 4.74
N LEU A 5 33.45 -36.38 5.85
CA LEU A 5 32.08 -36.10 6.29
C LEU A 5 31.92 -34.61 6.68
N ILE A 6 32.88 -34.06 7.42
CA ILE A 6 32.86 -32.64 7.82
C ILE A 6 32.97 -31.73 6.60
N LEU A 7 33.87 -32.01 5.66
CA LEU A 7 33.99 -31.25 4.42
C LEU A 7 32.70 -31.30 3.57
N GLY A 8 32.06 -32.47 3.47
CA GLY A 8 30.79 -32.62 2.77
C GLY A 8 29.67 -31.81 3.42
N LEU A 9 29.56 -31.83 4.76
CA LEU A 9 28.58 -31.04 5.50
C LEU A 9 28.80 -29.54 5.33
N LEU A 10 30.05 -29.07 5.37
CA LEU A 10 30.37 -27.67 5.15
C LEU A 10 30.03 -27.22 3.72
N PHE A 11 30.30 -28.05 2.71
CA PHE A 11 29.92 -27.77 1.33
C PHE A 11 28.41 -27.62 1.16
N TRP A 12 27.61 -28.54 1.71
CA TRP A 12 26.15 -28.43 1.63
C TRP A 12 25.62 -27.24 2.42
N ALA A 13 26.19 -26.96 3.59
CA ALA A 13 25.82 -25.78 4.37
C ALA A 13 26.06 -24.48 3.59
N THR A 14 27.23 -24.33 2.96
CA THR A 14 27.53 -23.14 2.14
C THR A 14 26.67 -23.07 0.89
N ALA A 15 26.40 -24.19 0.22
CA ALA A 15 25.49 -24.25 -0.92
C ALA A 15 24.06 -23.82 -0.55
N ILE A 16 23.55 -24.27 0.60
CA ILE A 16 22.23 -23.88 1.12
C ILE A 16 22.20 -22.39 1.44
N LEU A 17 23.21 -21.87 2.14
CA LEU A 17 23.30 -20.43 2.45
C LEU A 17 23.34 -19.58 1.16
N GLY A 18 24.10 -20.00 0.15
CA GLY A 18 24.15 -19.35 -1.15
C GLY A 18 22.80 -19.36 -1.87
N ALA A 19 22.09 -20.49 -1.85
CA ALA A 19 20.76 -20.61 -2.44
C ALA A 19 19.72 -19.72 -1.72
N VAL A 20 19.74 -19.68 -0.39
CA VAL A 20 18.88 -18.79 0.40
C VAL A 20 19.18 -17.33 0.08
N TRP A 21 20.46 -16.95 0.01
CA TRP A 21 20.85 -15.58 -0.34
C TRP A 21 20.35 -15.19 -1.74
N LEU A 22 20.53 -16.05 -2.75
CA LEU A 22 20.02 -15.81 -4.10
C LEU A 22 18.49 -15.66 -4.11
N LEU A 23 17.77 -16.49 -3.36
CA LEU A 23 16.32 -16.39 -3.24
C LEU A 23 15.89 -15.08 -2.59
N LEU A 24 16.57 -14.63 -1.52
CA LEU A 24 16.30 -13.35 -0.88
C LEU A 24 16.59 -12.17 -1.81
N VAL A 25 17.66 -12.23 -2.59
CA VAL A 25 17.98 -11.20 -3.60
C VAL A 25 16.90 -11.16 -4.68
N ALA A 26 16.51 -12.32 -5.23
CA ALA A 26 15.46 -12.41 -6.23
C ALA A 26 14.12 -11.86 -5.70
N LEU A 27 13.75 -12.22 -4.47
CA LEU A 27 12.56 -11.69 -3.80
C LEU A 27 12.64 -10.17 -3.64
N ASN A 28 13.77 -9.63 -3.20
CA ASN A 28 13.95 -8.18 -3.04
C ASN A 28 13.86 -7.44 -4.38
N VAL A 29 14.46 -7.98 -5.45
CA VAL A 29 14.35 -7.40 -6.81
C VAL A 29 12.90 -7.42 -7.28
N TYR A 30 12.20 -8.55 -7.10
CA TYR A 30 10.78 -8.67 -7.43
C TYR A 30 9.91 -7.68 -6.66
N VAL A 31 10.10 -7.57 -5.34
CA VAL A 31 9.36 -6.63 -4.49
C VAL A 31 9.64 -5.18 -4.90
N ARG A 32 10.89 -4.82 -5.19
CA ARG A 32 11.22 -3.46 -5.67
C ARG A 32 10.56 -3.16 -7.01
N SER A 33 10.72 -4.04 -7.99
CA SER A 33 10.14 -3.87 -9.32
C SER A 33 8.61 -3.73 -9.29
N THR A 34 7.93 -4.57 -8.50
CA THR A 34 6.47 -4.49 -8.35
C THR A 34 6.04 -3.21 -7.63
N LYS A 35 6.77 -2.79 -6.58
CA LYS A 35 6.50 -1.51 -5.89
C LYS A 35 6.63 -0.32 -6.83
N ASP A 36 7.69 -0.26 -7.63
CA ASP A 36 7.94 0.86 -8.53
C ASP A 36 6.88 0.91 -9.64
N ALA A 37 6.54 -0.24 -10.22
CA ALA A 37 5.47 -0.35 -11.19
C ALA A 37 4.10 0.07 -10.62
N ASN A 38 3.79 -0.33 -9.39
CA ASN A 38 2.54 0.05 -8.72
C ASN A 38 2.50 1.56 -8.41
N ARG A 39 3.60 2.15 -7.94
CA ARG A 39 3.71 3.61 -7.70
C ARG A 39 3.52 4.41 -8.99
N ALA A 40 4.16 3.98 -10.08
CA ALA A 40 4.00 4.62 -11.38
C ALA A 40 2.54 4.55 -11.88
N ARG A 41 1.86 3.41 -11.67
CA ARG A 41 0.42 3.28 -11.96
C ARG A 41 -0.42 4.26 -11.17
N LEU A 42 -0.21 4.35 -9.85
CA LEU A 42 -0.95 5.29 -8.99
C LEU A 42 -0.75 6.75 -9.44
N ILE A 43 0.49 7.17 -9.72
CA ILE A 43 0.77 8.54 -10.19
C ILE A 43 0.02 8.83 -11.49
N ARG A 44 0.08 7.90 -12.45
CA ARG A 44 -0.62 8.05 -13.73
C ARG A 44 -2.14 8.16 -13.53
N ASP A 45 -2.71 7.30 -12.69
CA ASP A 45 -4.15 7.25 -12.47
C ASP A 45 -4.66 8.49 -11.69
N LEU A 46 -3.80 9.16 -10.90
CA LEU A 46 -4.10 10.42 -10.21
C LEU A 46 -3.96 11.66 -11.09
N GLY A 47 -3.25 11.56 -12.22
CA GLY A 47 -3.17 12.60 -13.25
C GLY A 47 -2.11 13.71 -13.00
N GLU A 48 -2.12 14.70 -13.89
CA GLU A 48 -1.11 15.77 -14.04
C GLU A 48 -0.70 16.51 -12.75
N PRO A 49 -1.60 16.89 -11.82
CA PRO A 49 -1.19 17.59 -10.60
C PRO A 49 -0.21 16.78 -9.74
N THR A 50 -0.34 15.45 -9.78
CA THR A 50 0.48 14.50 -9.03
C THR A 50 1.87 14.31 -9.64
N VAL A 51 1.98 14.42 -10.96
CA VAL A 51 3.24 14.27 -11.71
C VAL A 51 4.23 15.38 -11.35
N ARG A 52 3.74 16.54 -10.89
CA ARG A 52 4.57 17.67 -10.45
C ARG A 52 5.16 17.52 -9.06
N LEU A 53 4.79 16.48 -8.31
CA LEU A 53 5.38 16.21 -7.00
C LEU A 53 6.80 15.65 -7.21
N GLU A 54 7.80 16.42 -6.80
CA GLU A 54 9.18 15.92 -6.73
C GLU A 54 9.26 14.86 -5.63
N GLU A 55 9.65 13.64 -6.01
CA GLU A 55 9.84 12.48 -5.12
C GLU A 55 8.70 12.23 -4.12
N PRO A 56 7.50 11.84 -4.59
CA PRO A 56 6.35 11.68 -3.71
C PRO A 56 6.53 10.55 -2.69
N LEU A 57 6.20 10.84 -1.43
CA LEU A 57 6.09 9.83 -0.37
C LEU A 57 4.70 9.22 -0.39
N PHE A 58 4.63 7.89 -0.43
CA PHE A 58 3.36 7.16 -0.42
C PHE A 58 3.04 6.70 1.00
N LEU A 59 1.93 7.19 1.55
CA LEU A 59 1.42 6.74 2.85
C LEU A 59 0.25 5.77 2.66
N GLY A 60 0.49 4.50 2.98
CA GLY A 60 -0.54 3.46 2.94
C GLY A 60 -1.39 3.46 4.21
N LEU A 61 -2.71 3.58 4.05
CA LEU A 61 -3.71 3.49 5.11
C LEU A 61 -4.58 2.28 4.84
N PHE A 62 -4.52 1.28 5.72
CA PHE A 62 -5.34 0.08 5.59
C PHE A 62 -6.68 0.28 6.28
N HIS A 63 -7.76 0.41 5.50
CA HIS A 63 -9.11 0.63 6.02
C HIS A 63 -10.15 -0.09 5.13
N PRO A 64 -10.40 -1.40 5.37
CA PRO A 64 -11.24 -2.24 4.51
C PRO A 64 -12.70 -1.78 4.35
N TYR A 65 -13.20 -0.93 5.26
CA TYR A 65 -14.56 -0.39 5.29
C TYR A 65 -14.54 1.14 5.34
N CYS A 66 -13.91 1.79 4.37
CA CYS A 66 -13.74 3.24 4.37
C CYS A 66 -15.00 4.02 3.97
N ASN A 67 -16.06 3.33 3.54
CA ASN A 67 -17.27 3.94 2.99
C ASN A 67 -18.55 3.63 3.80
N ALA A 68 -18.50 3.14 5.05
CA ALA A 68 -19.71 2.81 5.81
C ALA A 68 -20.40 4.06 6.43
N GLY A 69 -19.65 5.11 6.78
CA GLY A 69 -20.10 6.36 7.40
C GLY A 69 -19.95 6.40 8.93
N GLY A 70 -19.12 5.52 9.53
CA GLY A 70 -18.95 5.41 10.98
C GLY A 70 -17.94 6.40 11.60
N GLY A 71 -17.83 6.38 12.94
CA GLY A 71 -16.90 7.24 13.68
C GLY A 71 -15.42 6.99 13.38
N GLY A 72 -15.02 5.73 13.18
CA GLY A 72 -13.65 5.36 12.80
C GLY A 72 -13.22 5.94 11.44
N GLU A 73 -14.15 6.02 10.49
CA GLU A 73 -13.89 6.64 9.19
C GLU A 73 -13.68 8.14 9.30
N ARG A 74 -14.42 8.82 10.19
CA ARG A 74 -14.16 10.25 10.44
C ARG A 74 -12.72 10.49 10.91
N VAL A 75 -12.16 9.59 11.73
CA VAL A 75 -10.75 9.64 12.14
C VAL A 75 -9.83 9.44 10.94
N LEU A 76 -10.08 8.43 10.10
CA LEU A 76 -9.33 8.20 8.87
C LEU A 76 -9.30 9.45 7.98
N TRP A 77 -10.46 10.01 7.67
CA TRP A 77 -10.57 11.12 6.73
C TRP A 77 -10.02 12.43 7.29
N THR A 78 -10.11 12.63 8.60
CA THR A 78 -9.45 13.75 9.29
C THR A 78 -7.93 13.63 9.17
N CYS A 79 -7.39 12.43 9.40
CA CYS A 79 -5.97 12.16 9.22
C CYS A 79 -5.50 12.44 7.79
N VAL A 80 -6.20 11.93 6.77
CA VAL A 80 -5.87 12.18 5.36
C VAL A 80 -5.86 13.68 5.05
N ARG A 81 -6.88 14.42 5.49
CA ARG A 81 -6.97 15.87 5.29
C ARG A 81 -5.77 16.59 5.90
N ASP A 82 -5.41 16.26 7.13
CA ASP A 82 -4.36 16.97 7.85
C ASP A 82 -2.98 16.65 7.27
N ILE A 83 -2.76 15.41 6.83
CA ILE A 83 -1.55 15.02 6.08
C ILE A 83 -1.46 15.76 4.76
N GLN A 84 -2.56 15.87 4.01
CA GLN A 84 -2.59 16.62 2.77
C GLN A 84 -2.31 18.12 2.97
N LYS A 85 -2.69 18.70 4.11
CA LYS A 85 -2.41 20.10 4.45
C LYS A 85 -0.95 20.32 4.84
N GLU A 86 -0.43 19.47 5.72
CA GLU A 86 0.91 19.62 6.29
C GLU A 86 2.02 19.22 5.30
N PHE A 87 1.80 18.15 4.54
CA PHE A 87 2.83 17.56 3.68
C PHE A 87 2.44 17.63 2.21
N ARG A 88 3.10 18.52 1.47
CA ARG A 88 2.81 18.77 0.05
C ARG A 88 3.23 17.62 -0.87
N ASN A 89 4.25 16.86 -0.50
CA ASN A 89 4.81 15.74 -1.28
C ASN A 89 4.26 14.37 -0.89
N VAL A 90 3.19 14.29 -0.10
CA VAL A 90 2.59 13.01 0.31
C VAL A 90 1.38 12.66 -0.54
N ILE A 91 1.35 11.42 -1.02
CA ILE A 91 0.18 10.77 -1.64
C ILE A 91 -0.37 9.77 -0.63
N CYS A 92 -1.62 9.97 -0.20
CA CYS A 92 -2.33 9.02 0.64
C CYS A 92 -2.89 7.89 -0.23
N VAL A 93 -2.71 6.64 0.20
CA VAL A 93 -3.21 5.45 -0.48
C VAL A 93 -4.09 4.66 0.48
N VAL A 94 -5.40 4.67 0.26
CA VAL A 94 -6.35 3.93 1.10
C VAL A 94 -6.58 2.55 0.49
N TYR A 95 -6.24 1.51 1.25
CA TYR A 95 -6.55 0.12 0.90
C TYR A 95 -7.92 -0.23 1.47
N THR A 96 -8.91 -0.41 0.60
CA THR A 96 -10.32 -0.62 0.98
C THR A 96 -10.88 -1.85 0.28
N GLY A 97 -11.85 -2.54 0.88
CA GLY A 97 -12.62 -3.59 0.21
C GLY A 97 -14.02 -3.16 -0.20
N ASP A 98 -14.33 -1.86 -0.18
CA ASP A 98 -15.60 -1.29 -0.66
C ASP A 98 -15.61 -1.28 -2.21
N LEU A 99 -15.72 -2.46 -2.82
CA LEU A 99 -15.65 -2.66 -4.28
C LEU A 99 -16.84 -2.06 -5.05
N ASP A 100 -17.91 -1.73 -4.33
CA ASP A 100 -19.18 -1.20 -4.83
C ASP A 100 -19.24 0.34 -4.85
N ALA A 101 -18.17 1.01 -4.40
CA ALA A 101 -18.08 2.46 -4.36
C ALA A 101 -16.91 2.98 -5.19
N SER A 102 -17.18 3.96 -6.05
CA SER A 102 -16.14 4.69 -6.77
C SER A 102 -15.43 5.69 -5.86
N LYS A 103 -14.24 6.12 -6.28
CA LYS A 103 -13.47 7.16 -5.58
C LYS A 103 -14.30 8.45 -5.40
N GLU A 104 -15.02 8.86 -6.43
CA GLU A 104 -15.86 10.06 -6.44
C GLU A 104 -17.03 9.91 -5.47
N GLN A 105 -17.66 8.73 -5.42
CA GLN A 105 -18.74 8.44 -4.48
C GLN A 105 -18.25 8.49 -3.03
N ILE A 106 -17.08 7.89 -2.74
CA ILE A 106 -16.48 7.93 -1.40
C ILE A 106 -16.17 9.38 -1.01
N LEU A 107 -15.50 10.14 -1.90
CA LEU A 107 -15.16 11.55 -1.65
C LEU A 107 -16.41 12.41 -1.41
N ALA A 108 -17.47 12.20 -2.19
CA ALA A 108 -18.74 12.89 -1.99
C ALA A 108 -19.36 12.55 -0.63
N LYS A 109 -19.34 11.28 -0.23
CA LYS A 109 -19.83 10.84 1.08
C LYS A 109 -19.02 11.46 2.23
N VAL A 110 -17.70 11.53 2.10
CA VAL A 110 -16.82 12.19 3.09
C VAL A 110 -17.14 13.68 3.22
N LYS A 111 -17.27 14.37 2.09
CA LYS A 111 -17.63 15.79 2.08
C LYS A 111 -18.99 16.03 2.72
N ASN A 112 -20.00 15.26 2.34
CA ASN A 112 -21.39 15.47 2.79
C ASN A 112 -21.62 14.99 4.22
N GLY A 113 -21.03 13.85 4.60
CA GLY A 113 -21.24 13.23 5.91
C GLY A 113 -20.35 13.79 7.01
N PHE A 114 -19.11 14.20 6.68
CA PHE A 114 -18.14 14.66 7.68
C PHE A 114 -17.70 16.12 7.51
N SER A 115 -18.15 16.80 6.43
CA SER A 115 -17.69 18.16 6.09
C SER A 115 -16.17 18.25 5.94
N ILE A 116 -15.55 17.17 5.44
CA ILE A 116 -14.12 17.08 5.19
C ILE A 116 -13.90 17.17 3.67
N GLU A 117 -13.19 18.20 3.24
CA GLU A 117 -12.73 18.32 1.86
C GLU A 117 -11.32 17.75 1.71
N LEU A 118 -11.14 16.88 0.71
CA LEU A 118 -9.89 16.19 0.41
C LEU A 118 -9.45 16.55 -1.00
N ASP A 119 -8.14 16.61 -1.21
CA ASP A 119 -7.54 16.77 -2.53
C ASP A 119 -7.55 15.43 -3.28
N PRO A 120 -8.37 15.26 -4.34
CA PRO A 120 -8.47 14.00 -5.06
C PRO A 120 -7.17 13.64 -5.79
N SER A 121 -6.34 14.61 -6.15
CA SER A 121 -5.08 14.35 -6.86
C SER A 121 -4.03 13.70 -5.96
N ARG A 122 -4.15 13.82 -4.63
CA ARG A 122 -3.21 13.24 -3.66
C ARG A 122 -3.83 12.15 -2.80
N LEU A 123 -4.88 11.50 -3.32
CA LEU A 123 -5.56 10.40 -2.67
C LEU A 123 -5.88 9.29 -3.66
N ALA A 124 -5.23 8.14 -3.49
CA ALA A 124 -5.45 6.94 -4.29
C ALA A 124 -6.21 5.87 -3.49
N PHE A 125 -6.92 5.00 -4.20
CA PHE A 125 -7.62 3.86 -3.63
C PHE A 125 -7.10 2.56 -4.22
N VAL A 126 -6.79 1.59 -3.37
CA VAL A 126 -6.44 0.22 -3.77
C VAL A 126 -7.55 -0.70 -3.28
N TYR A 127 -8.34 -1.20 -4.23
CA TYR A 127 -9.49 -2.06 -3.97
C TYR A 127 -9.06 -3.52 -3.71
N LEU A 128 -9.26 -3.98 -2.48
CA LEU A 128 -8.92 -5.30 -1.98
C LEU A 128 -10.04 -6.30 -2.27
N ARG A 129 -9.80 -7.21 -3.22
CA ARG A 129 -10.78 -8.27 -3.58
C ARG A 129 -10.94 -9.36 -2.52
N LYS A 130 -9.96 -9.49 -1.62
CA LYS A 130 -9.94 -10.51 -0.57
C LYS A 130 -10.21 -9.90 0.80
N ARG A 131 -11.20 -9.00 0.88
CA ARG A 131 -11.59 -8.36 2.16
C ARG A 131 -11.89 -9.42 3.22
N TYR A 132 -12.56 -10.52 2.85
CA TYR A 132 -12.87 -11.68 3.70
C TYR A 132 -11.68 -12.25 4.50
N LEU A 133 -10.42 -12.02 4.10
CA LEU A 133 -9.25 -12.46 4.88
C LEU A 133 -9.04 -11.66 6.18
N VAL A 134 -9.72 -10.53 6.34
CA VAL A 134 -9.64 -9.67 7.52
C VAL A 134 -11.01 -9.40 8.15
N GLU A 135 -12.08 -10.02 7.61
CA GLU A 135 -13.42 -9.96 8.20
C GLU A 135 -13.54 -11.06 9.26
N ASP A 136 -14.32 -10.81 10.31
CA ASP A 136 -14.72 -11.85 11.25
C ASP A 136 -15.93 -12.58 10.66
N ASP A 137 -16.00 -13.91 10.75
CA ASP A 137 -17.05 -14.77 10.16
C ASP A 137 -18.43 -14.62 10.88
N ARG A 138 -18.72 -13.46 11.44
CA ARG A 138 -19.88 -13.22 12.31
C ARG A 138 -21.16 -12.84 11.57
#